data_AF-A0A6J4YNI2-F1
#
_entry.id   AF-A0A6J4YNI2-F1
#
_cell.length_a   1.000
_cell.length_b   1.000
_cell.length_c   1.000
_cell.angle_alpha   90.00
_cell.angle_beta   90.00
_cell.angle_gamma   90.00
#
_symmetry.space_group_name_H-M   'P 1'
#
loop_
_entity.id
_entity.type
_entity.pdbx_description
1 polymer ?
#
loop_
_entity_poly.entity_id
_entity_poly.type
_entity_poly.pdbx_seq_one_letter_code
_entity_poly.pdbx_strand_id
1 'polypeptide(L)' 'MKNRKYFQVIAGITMILLFVSVFCLQAAAKEIKIGVIFDYTGPYAAGGSEPGAVGTKIAIDMINERGGVEGYRACA' A
#
# COMPACT_ATOMS: atom_id res chain seq x y z
N MET A 1 -31.37 36.80 -0.72
CA MET A 1 -31.51 35.42 -0.16
C MET A 1 -31.04 34.30 -1.10
N LYS A 2 -31.01 34.50 -2.44
CA LYS A 2 -30.63 33.47 -3.43
C LYS A 2 -29.14 33.07 -3.38
N ASN A 3 -28.26 34.02 -3.11
CA ASN A 3 -26.79 33.85 -3.11
C ASN A 3 -26.28 32.96 -1.95
N ARG A 4 -27.00 32.93 -0.83
CA ARG A 4 -26.67 32.09 0.34
C ARG A 4 -26.94 30.60 0.07
N LYS A 5 -27.93 30.30 -0.79
CA LYS A 5 -28.20 28.92 -1.26
C LYS A 5 -27.18 28.45 -2.29
N TYR A 6 -26.75 29.31 -3.22
CA TYR A 6 -25.65 28.99 -4.15
C TYR A 6 -24.33 28.73 -3.43
N PHE A 7 -24.00 29.53 -2.41
CA PHE A 7 -22.81 29.31 -1.60
C PHE A 7 -22.85 27.97 -0.85
N GLN A 8 -24.00 27.57 -0.31
CA GLN A 8 -24.14 26.27 0.33
C GLN A 8 -24.09 25.09 -0.66
N VAL A 9 -24.58 25.26 -1.89
CA VAL A 9 -24.48 24.21 -2.93
C VAL A 9 -23.03 24.04 -3.40
N ILE A 10 -22.30 25.13 -3.63
CA ILE A 10 -20.89 25.06 -4.04
C ILE A 10 -20.03 24.45 -2.91
N ALA A 11 -20.24 24.88 -1.66
CA ALA A 11 -19.56 24.30 -0.51
C ALA A 11 -19.89 22.81 -0.31
N GLY A 12 -21.11 22.38 -0.62
CA GLY A 12 -21.49 20.96 -0.58
C GLY A 12 -20.77 20.14 -1.64
N ILE A 13 -20.68 20.65 -2.88
CA ILE A 13 -20.01 19.95 -3.99
C ILE A 13 -18.50 19.84 -3.74
N THR A 14 -17.85 20.88 -3.22
CA THR A 14 -16.42 20.81 -2.87
C THR A 14 -16.14 19.85 -1.73
N MET A 15 -17.04 19.74 -0.75
CA MET A 15 -16.94 18.75 0.33
C MET A 15 -17.08 17.32 -0.19
N ILE A 16 -18.01 17.07 -1.10
CA ILE A 16 -18.20 15.75 -1.73
C ILE A 16 -16.98 15.36 -2.57
N LEU A 17 -16.40 16.30 -3.32
CA LEU A 17 -15.17 16.07 -4.09
C LEU A 17 -13.98 15.70 -3.20
N LEU A 18 -13.85 16.37 -2.05
CA LEU A 18 -12.83 16.04 -1.04
C LEU A 18 -13.08 14.68 -0.38
N PHE A 19 -14.34 14.30 -0.18
CA PHE A 19 -14.67 13.00 0.41
C PHE A 19 -14.36 11.82 -0.52
N VAL A 20 -14.59 11.99 -1.83
CA VAL A 20 -14.32 10.95 -2.84
C VAL A 20 -12.83 10.67 -2.99
N SER A 21 -11.96 11.69 -2.91
CA SER A 21 -10.51 11.50 -3.04
C SER A 21 -9.92 10.69 -1.88
N VAL A 22 -10.39 10.91 -0.65
CA VAL A 22 -9.98 10.15 0.54
C VAL A 22 -10.42 8.68 0.45
N PHE A 23 -11.62 8.43 -0.07
CA PHE A 23 -12.13 7.05 -0.20
C PHE A 23 -11.36 6.23 -1.24
N CYS A 24 -10.89 6.87 -2.31
CA CYS A 24 -10.10 6.22 -3.35
C CYS A 24 -8.72 5.76 -2.85
N LEU A 25 -8.14 6.48 -1.88
CA LEU A 25 -6.84 6.14 -1.28
C LEU A 25 -6.89 4.84 -0.46
N GLN A 26 -8.04 4.54 0.15
CA GLN A 26 -8.20 3.38 1.02
C GLN A 26 -8.33 2.06 0.23
N ALA A 27 -8.72 2.11 -1.05
CA ALA A 27 -8.83 0.94 -1.91
C ALA A 27 -7.48 0.36 -2.35
N ALA A 28 -6.38 1.13 -2.23
CA ALA A 28 -5.02 0.69 -2.51
C ALA A 28 -4.34 -0.07 -1.36
N ALA A 29 -5.00 -0.21 -0.20
CA ALA A 29 -4.44 -0.82 1.01
C ALA A 29 -4.65 -2.34 1.08
N LYS A 30 -4.89 -3.00 -0.05
CA LYS A 30 -5.16 -4.43 -0.08
C LYS A 30 -3.81 -5.15 -0.14
N GLU A 31 -3.37 -5.68 1.00
CA GLU A 31 -2.04 -6.27 1.17
C GLU A 31 -2.04 -7.79 0.91
N ILE A 32 -1.06 -8.27 0.17
CA ILE A 32 -0.78 -9.70 -0.02
C ILE A 32 0.32 -10.11 0.95
N LYS A 33 -0.01 -11.03 1.87
CA LYS A 33 0.94 -11.57 2.84
C LYS A 33 1.68 -12.76 2.23
N ILE A 34 2.99 -12.62 2.06
CA ILE A 34 3.87 -13.65 1.51
C ILE A 34 4.70 -14.23 2.65
N GLY A 35 4.45 -15.50 3.00
CA GLY A 35 5.26 -16.20 4.00
C GLY A 35 6.45 -16.88 3.35
N VAL A 36 7.68 -16.44 3.66
CA VAL A 36 8.91 -17.12 3.25
C VAL A 36 9.67 -17.60 4.48
N ILE A 37 9.98 -18.89 4.51
CA ILE A 37 10.66 -19.53 5.64
C ILE A 37 12.16 -19.53 5.34
N PHE A 38 12.92 -18.85 6.20
CA PHE A 38 14.37 -18.86 6.21
C PHE A 38 14.87 -19.24 7.59
N ASP A 39 15.92 -20.06 7.64
CA ASP A 39 16.63 -20.35 8.88
C ASP A 39 17.46 -19.12 9.28
N TYR A 40 16.88 -18.20 10.06
CA TYR A 40 17.60 -17.03 10.58
C TYR A 40 18.61 -17.39 11.68
N THR A 41 18.55 -18.61 12.21
CA THR A 41 19.45 -19.10 13.24
C THR A 41 19.99 -20.49 12.86
N GLY A 42 21.19 -20.80 13.33
CA GLY A 42 21.88 -22.07 13.03
C GLY A 42 23.06 -21.93 12.05
N PRO A 43 23.82 -23.00 11.82
CA PRO A 43 25.09 -22.96 11.07
C PRO A 43 24.95 -22.57 9.60
N TYR A 44 23.74 -22.69 9.03
CA TYR A 44 23.42 -22.32 7.65
C TYR A 44 22.77 -20.93 7.52
N ALA A 45 22.49 -20.23 8.63
CA ALA A 45 21.83 -18.92 8.60
C ALA A 45 22.63 -17.87 7.81
N ALA A 46 23.93 -17.79 8.08
CA ALA A 46 24.84 -16.89 7.38
C ALA A 46 25.23 -17.37 5.97
N GLY A 47 24.99 -18.64 5.64
CA GLY A 47 25.40 -19.24 4.37
C GLY A 47 24.50 -18.92 3.18
N GLY A 48 23.26 -18.48 3.43
CA GLY A 48 22.30 -18.23 2.36
C GLY A 48 20.90 -17.81 2.84
N SER A 49 20.51 -18.22 4.06
CA SER A 49 19.16 -17.96 4.58
C SER A 49 18.94 -16.49 4.94
N GLU A 50 19.90 -15.85 5.62
CA GLU A 50 19.86 -14.42 5.92
C GLU A 50 19.94 -13.52 4.66
N PRO A 51 20.91 -13.70 3.74
CA PRO A 51 20.96 -12.91 2.51
C PRO A 51 19.76 -13.21 1.58
N GLY A 52 19.23 -14.44 1.60
CA GLY A 52 18.01 -14.80 0.87
C GLY A 52 16.75 -14.10 1.41
N ALA A 53 16.64 -13.99 2.74
CA ALA A 53 15.58 -13.22 3.39
C ALA A 53 15.66 -11.73 3.04
N VAL A 54 16.86 -11.15 3.10
CA VAL A 54 17.08 -9.74 2.74
C VAL A 54 16.78 -9.50 1.26
N GLY A 55 17.25 -10.39 0.38
CA GLY A 55 16.98 -10.32 -1.06
C GLY A 55 15.48 -10.41 -1.38
N THR A 56 14.75 -11.25 -0.65
CA THR A 56 13.28 -11.37 -0.77
C THR A 56 12.58 -10.06 -0.41
N LYS A 57 13.01 -9.40 0.68
CA LYS A 57 12.46 -8.08 1.07
C LYS A 57 12.75 -7.01 0.01
N ILE A 58 13.98 -6.97 -0.50
CA ILE A 58 14.37 -6.04 -1.58
C ILE A 58 13.52 -6.29 -2.84
N ALA A 59 13.28 -7.55 -3.21
CA ALA A 59 12.43 -7.90 -4.34
C ALA A 59 10.98 -7.44 -4.14
N ILE A 60 10.44 -7.62 -2.94
CA ILE A 60 9.10 -7.15 -2.58
C ILE A 60 9.01 -5.63 -2.65
N ASP A 61 10.01 -4.92 -2.14
CA ASP A 61 10.08 -3.46 -2.21
C ASP A 61 10.14 -2.98 -3.67
N MET A 62 10.98 -3.60 -4.51
CA MET A 62 11.03 -3.30 -5.95
C MET A 62 9.69 -3.54 -6.67
N ILE A 63 8.95 -4.58 -6.29
CA ILE A 63 7.62 -4.87 -6.87
C ILE A 63 6.60 -3.85 -6.38
N ASN A 64 6.65 -3.48 -5.10
CA ASN A 64 5.78 -2.47 -4.50
C ASN A 64 5.99 -1.09 -5.14
N GLU A 65 7.22 -0.69 -5.43
CA GLU A 65 7.54 0.54 -6.15
C GLU A 65 6.98 0.57 -7.58
N ARG A 66 6.86 -0.60 -8.22
CA ARG A 66 6.36 -0.75 -9.60
C ARG A 66 4.83 -0.87 -9.70
N GLY A 67 4.11 -0.66 -8.60
CA GLY A 67 2.64 -0.75 -8.56
C GLY A 67 2.10 -2.02 -7.91
N GLY A 68 2.96 -2.79 -7.24
CA GLY A 68 2.56 -4.00 -6.52
C GLY A 68 2.15 -5.14 -7.44
N VAL A 69 1.59 -6.20 -6.85
CA VAL A 69 1.06 -7.34 -7.61
C VAL A 69 -0.42 -7.07 -7.87
N GLU A 70 -0.82 -6.85 -9.12
CA GLU A 70 -2.21 -6.54 -9.50
C GLU A 70 -2.82 -5.32 -8.77
N GLY A 71 -1.98 -4.38 -8.32
CA GLY A 71 -2.39 -3.21 -7.52
C GLY A 71 -2.42 -3.46 -6.01
N TYR A 72 -1.98 -4.64 -5.55
CA TYR A 72 -1.87 -5.00 -4.14
C TYR A 72 -0.43 -4.83 -3.67
N ARG A 73 -0.24 -4.27 -2.47
CA ARG A 73 1.08 -4.19 -1.83
C ARG A 73 1.46 -5.56 -1.27
N ALA A 74 2.61 -6.08 -1.65
CA ALA A 74 3.16 -7.32 -1.12
C ALA A 74 3.93 -7.04 0.18
N CYS A 75 3.78 -7.91 1.19
CA CYS A 75 4.47 -7.82 2.47
C CYS A 75 4.94 -9.23 2.90
N ALA A 76 6.20 -9.36 3.33
CA ALA A 76 6.81 -10.60 3.82
C ALA A 76 7.59 -10.40 5.12
#